data_AF-A0A355GJK4-F1
#
_entry.id   AF-A0A355GJK4-F1
#
_cell.length_a   1.000
_cell.length_b   1.000
_cell.length_c   1.000
_cell.angle_alpha   90.00
_cell.angle_beta   90.00
_cell.angle_gamma   90.00
#
_symmetry.space_group_name_H-M   'P 1'
#
loop_
_entity.id
_entity.type
_entity.pdbx_description
1 polymer ?
#
loop_
_entity_poly.entity_id
_entity_poly.type
_entity_poly.pdbx_seq_one_letter_code
_entity_poly.pdbx_strand_id
1 'polypeptide(L)' 'QFTPDLMPSDITGTNVLEEEDSGRRSFRFVQGPVFTNILLADEINRTPPKTQAALLQSMQEREVTVGQTTYDLPDP' A
#
# COMPACT_ATOMS: atom_id res chain seq x y z
N GLN A 1 3.19 -6.71 12.46
CA GLN A 1 4.42 -7.54 12.46
C GLN A 1 4.74 -7.91 11.03
N PHE A 2 5.97 -7.70 10.59
CA PHE A 2 6.40 -7.94 9.22
C PHE A 2 6.78 -9.41 9.01
N THR A 3 6.30 -10.01 7.92
CA THR A 3 6.50 -11.42 7.58
C THR A 3 7.21 -11.56 6.22
N PRO A 4 7.93 -12.68 5.97
CA PRO A 4 8.74 -12.82 4.76
C PRO A 4 7.94 -12.90 3.45
N ASP A 5 6.64 -13.10 3.53
CA ASP A 5 5.69 -13.19 2.42
C ASP A 5 5.06 -11.85 2.01
N LEU A 6 5.27 -10.77 2.77
CA LEU A 6 4.70 -9.46 2.43
C LEU A 6 5.21 -8.93 1.09
N MET A 7 4.28 -8.52 0.26
CA MET A 7 4.52 -7.83 -1.00
C MET A 7 4.47 -6.31 -0.82
N PRO A 8 5.07 -5.53 -1.73
CA PRO A 8 4.94 -4.06 -1.72
C PRO A 8 3.49 -3.58 -1.67
N SER A 9 2.58 -4.25 -2.39
CA SER A 9 1.15 -3.93 -2.41
C SER A 9 0.47 -4.10 -1.05
N ASP A 10 0.99 -4.96 -0.18
CA ASP A 10 0.45 -5.14 1.17
C ASP A 10 0.81 -3.95 2.08
N ILE A 11 1.73 -3.09 1.63
CA ILE A 11 2.15 -1.85 2.30
C ILE A 11 1.48 -0.64 1.64
N THR A 12 1.60 -0.52 0.32
CA THR A 12 1.14 0.63 -0.47
C THR A 12 -0.34 0.56 -0.86
N GLY A 13 -0.98 -0.59 -0.73
CA GLY A 13 -2.32 -0.83 -1.28
C GLY A 13 -2.30 -1.37 -2.71
N THR A 14 -3.49 -1.72 -3.20
CA THR A 14 -3.68 -2.36 -4.51
C THR A 14 -5.02 -1.98 -5.14
N ASN A 15 -5.12 -2.10 -6.46
CA ASN A 15 -6.39 -1.99 -7.17
C ASN A 15 -7.05 -3.36 -7.29
N VAL A 16 -8.28 -3.47 -6.79
CA VAL A 16 -9.10 -4.67 -6.87
C VAL A 16 -10.19 -4.46 -7.92
N LEU A 17 -10.43 -5.47 -8.75
CA LEU A 17 -11.53 -5.46 -9.69
C LEU A 17 -12.81 -5.87 -8.97
N GLU A 18 -13.79 -4.97 -8.93
CA GLU A 18 -15.12 -5.23 -8.39
C GLU A 18 -16.13 -5.32 -9.52
N GLU A 19 -17.07 -6.26 -9.37
CA GLU A 19 -18.22 -6.41 -10.26
C GLU A 19 -19.46 -5.95 -9.50
N GLU A 20 -20.11 -4.91 -10.02
CA GLU A 20 -21.37 -4.41 -9.48
C GLU A 20 -22.52 -5.36 -9.83
N ASP A 21 -23.63 -5.31 -9.08
CA ASP A 21 -24.86 -6.07 -9.37
C ASP A 21 -25.41 -5.80 -10.80
N SER A 22 -25.01 -4.69 -11.41
CA SER A 22 -25.33 -4.30 -12.79
C SER A 22 -24.51 -5.06 -13.87
N GLY A 23 -23.52 -5.86 -13.48
CA GLY A 23 -22.56 -6.54 -14.35
C GLY A 23 -21.42 -5.63 -14.85
N ARG A 24 -21.36 -4.37 -14.40
CA ARG A 24 -20.23 -3.48 -14.69
C ARG A 24 -19.02 -3.83 -13.83
N ARG A 25 -17.85 -3.79 -14.43
CA ARG A 25 -16.56 -3.97 -13.74
C ARG A 25 -15.89 -2.62 -13.51
N SER A 26 -15.44 -2.38 -12.29
CA SER A 26 -14.69 -1.18 -11.90
C SER A 26 -13.47 -1.54 -11.06
N PHE A 27 -12.40 -0.77 -11.18
CA PHE A 27 -11.26 -0.87 -10.26
C PHE A 27 -11.53 -0.01 -9.02
N ARG A 28 -11.44 -0.63 -7.84
CA ARG A 28 -11.45 0.07 -6.56
C ARG A 28 -10.07 -0.01 -5.92
N PHE A 29 -9.55 1.13 -5.51
CA PHE A 29 -8.32 1.18 -4.74
C PHE A 29 -8.58 0.74 -3.29
N VAL A 30 -7.79 -0.22 -2.81
CA VAL A 30 -7.74 -0.64 -1.42
C VAL A 30 -6.46 -0.09 -0.82
N GLN A 31 -6.62 0.86 0.11
CA GLN A 31 -5.51 1.48 0.81
C GLN A 31 -4.73 0.46 1.63
N GLY A 32 -3.39 0.56 1.55
CA GLY A 32 -2.50 -0.19 2.41
C GLY A 32 -2.32 0.46 3.79
N PRO A 33 -1.58 -0.20 4.70
CA PRO A 33 -1.36 0.28 6.06
C PRO A 33 -0.57 1.59 6.17
N VAL A 34 0.10 2.06 5.11
CA VAL A 34 0.78 3.37 5.10
C VAL A 34 -0.17 4.56 5.11
N PHE A 35 -1.46 4.36 4.79
CA PHE A 35 -2.49 5.39 4.86
C PHE A 35 -3.02 5.54 6.29
N THR A 36 -2.14 5.98 7.19
CA THR A 36 -2.42 6.21 8.62
C THR A 36 -1.49 7.28 9.17
N ASN A 37 -1.88 7.93 10.26
CA ASN A 37 -1.01 8.93 10.92
C ASN A 37 0.12 8.25 11.70
N ILE A 38 -0.11 7.02 12.20
CA ILE A 38 0.87 6.25 12.97
C ILE A 38 0.88 4.81 12.49
N LEU A 39 2.05 4.34 12.07
CA LEU A 39 2.30 2.95 11.66
C LEU A 39 3.45 2.37 12.49
N LEU A 40 3.19 1.29 13.22
CA LEU A 40 4.23 0.53 13.92
C LEU A 40 4.72 -0.62 13.04
N ALA A 41 5.89 -0.43 12.42
CA ALA A 41 6.54 -1.45 11.59
C ALA A 41 7.54 -2.25 12.43
N ASP A 42 7.06 -3.33 13.06
CA ASP A 42 7.93 -4.26 13.80
C ASP A 42 8.47 -5.38 12.91
N GLU A 43 9.71 -5.79 13.17
CA GLU A 43 10.47 -6.82 12.43
C GLU A 43 10.68 -6.53 10.93
N ILE A 44 10.88 -5.26 10.54
CA ILE A 44 11.03 -4.85 9.12
C ILE A 44 12.06 -5.66 8.34
N ASN A 45 13.14 -6.09 9.01
CA ASN A 45 14.24 -6.86 8.44
C ASN A 45 13.82 -8.26 7.97
N ARG A 46 12.62 -8.73 8.33
CA ARG A 46 12.05 -10.01 7.87
C ARG A 46 11.40 -9.93 6.50
N THR A 47 11.14 -8.73 5.97
CA THR A 47 10.54 -8.59 4.62
C THR A 47 11.58 -8.55 3.52
N PRO A 48 11.19 -8.92 2.27
CA PRO A 48 12.05 -8.74 1.10
C PRO A 48 12.50 -7.27 0.94
N PRO A 49 13.72 -7.01 0.43
CA PRO A 49 14.22 -5.65 0.23
C PRO A 49 13.28 -4.74 -0.58
N LYS A 50 12.54 -5.31 -1.53
CA LYS A 50 11.56 -4.57 -2.34
C LYS A 50 10.38 -4.05 -1.52
N THR A 51 9.92 -4.82 -0.54
CA THR A 51 8.82 -4.43 0.36
C THR A 51 9.29 -3.36 1.36
N GLN A 52 10.52 -3.50 1.87
CA GLN A 52 11.15 -2.46 2.68
C GLN A 52 11.30 -1.14 1.91
N ALA A 53 11.78 -1.22 0.67
CA ALA A 53 11.92 -0.05 -0.20
C ALA A 53 10.57 0.63 -0.45
N ALA A 54 9.50 -0.12 -0.68
CA ALA A 54 8.16 0.44 -0.86
C ALA A 54 7.70 1.21 0.39
N LEU A 55 7.87 0.65 1.59
CA LEU A 55 7.57 1.34 2.84
C LEU A 55 8.35 2.66 2.97
N LEU A 56 9.69 2.59 2.80
CA LEU A 56 10.57 3.73 2.98
C LEU A 56 10.32 4.82 1.94
N GLN A 57 10.03 4.44 0.69
CA GLN A 57 9.66 5.38 -0.37
C GLN A 57 8.38 6.12 0.00
N SER A 58 7.33 5.40 0.44
CA SER A 58 6.08 6.04 0.87
C SER A 58 6.30 7.02 2.02
N MET A 59 7.16 6.68 2.99
CA MET A 59 7.50 7.58 4.10
C MET A 59 8.27 8.83 3.64
N GLN A 60 9.19 8.67 2.69
CA GLN A 60 10.05 9.75 2.21
C GLN A 60 9.31 10.72 1.28
N GLU A 61 8.58 10.18 0.31
CA GLU A 61 7.86 10.98 -0.69
C GLU A 61 6.52 11.51 -0.16
N ARG A 62 5.98 10.89 0.91
CA ARG A 62 4.64 11.17 1.45
C ARG A 62 3.51 10.95 0.46
N GLU A 63 3.76 10.16 -0.57
CA GLU A 63 2.78 9.78 -1.58
C GLU A 63 3.00 8.32 -2.00
N VAL A 64 1.97 7.74 -2.61
CA VAL A 64 1.99 6.39 -3.13
C VAL A 64 1.36 6.36 -4.51
N THR A 65 2.06 5.78 -5.48
CA THR A 65 1.51 5.59 -6.84
C THR A 65 1.11 4.14 -7.04
N VAL A 66 -0.17 3.90 -7.35
CA VAL A 66 -0.71 2.57 -7.70
C VAL A 66 -1.36 2.63 -9.08
N GLY A 67 -0.81 1.87 -10.02
CA GLY A 67 -1.22 1.94 -11.43
C GLY A 67 -0.84 3.28 -12.05
N GLN A 68 -1.84 4.09 -12.41
CA GLN A 68 -1.65 5.42 -13.00
C GLN A 68 -2.09 6.56 -12.06
N THR A 69 -2.40 6.25 -10.80
CA THR A 69 -2.93 7.20 -9.83
C THR A 69 -1.99 7.33 -8.65
N THR A 70 -1.64 8.57 -8.31
CA THR A 70 -0.89 8.94 -7.12
C THR A 70 -1.85 9.36 -6.02
N TYR A 71 -1.59 8.90 -4.81
CA TYR A 71 -2.37 9.16 -3.60
C TYR A 71 -1.45 9.76 -2.54
N ASP A 72 -1.81 10.94 -2.04
CA ASP A 72 -1.10 11.56 -0.92
C ASP A 72 -1.35 10.79 0.38
N LEU A 73 -0.33 10.69 1.23
CA LEU A 73 -0.46 10.19 2.59
C LEU A 73 -1.04 11.28 3.50
N PRO A 74 -1.79 10.92 4.55
CA PRO A 74 -2.32 11.90 5.49
C PRO A 74 -1.21 12.65 6.22
N ASP A 75 -1.43 13.95 6.47
CA ASP A 75 -0.57 14.71 7.36
C ASP A 75 -0.73 14.22 8.81
N PRO A 76 0.38 14.03 9.56
CA PRO A 76 0.36 13.47 10.91
C PRO A 76 -0.23 14.40 11.98
#